data_AF-A0A814L903-F1
#
_entry.id   AF-A0A814L903-F1
#
_cell.length_a   1.000
_cell.length_b   1.000
_cell.length_c   1.000
_cell.angle_alpha   90.00
_cell.angle_beta   90.00
_cell.angle_gamma   90.00
#
_symmetry.space_group_name_H-M   'P 1'
#
loop_
_entity.id
_entity.type
_entity.pdbx_description
1 polymer ?
#
loop_
_entity_poly.entity_id
_entity_poly.type
_entity_poly.pdbx_seq_one_letter_code
_entity_poly.pdbx_strand_id
1 'polypeptide(L)'
;MRENYYLKLFKIKWAVAFAIENIEAKKVAKIFIQEIVTRHSAPGKLLSDQGRQFMSKLIKEICEYMKTNKLSTTPYHPKTNGLTERFNKTLCQILASYSNEHQSDWDEYINVALFAYRVSQQEKTLKTPFEVLYGRTPRLPTEVDKNADIQVKNFDKLWKETSEETSKITTRSIRK
;
A
#
# COMPACT_ATOMS: atom_id res chain seq x y z
N MET A 1 12.01 12.22 -1.33
CA MET A 1 10.73 11.65 -0.87
C MET A 1 10.63 11.78 0.65
N ARG A 2 9.91 12.80 1.14
CA ARG A 2 9.58 12.91 2.57
C ARG A 2 8.44 11.94 2.92
N GLU A 3 8.35 11.61 4.20
CA GLU A 3 7.52 10.56 4.80
C GLU A 3 6.05 10.55 4.33
N ASN A 4 5.73 9.65 3.41
CA ASN A 4 4.36 9.28 3.08
C ASN A 4 3.90 8.19 4.06
N TYR A 5 2.75 8.37 4.71
CA TYR A 5 2.18 7.41 5.67
C TYR A 5 1.04 6.62 5.02
N TYR A 6 1.05 5.31 5.20
CA TYR A 6 0.18 4.35 4.52
C TYR A 6 -0.73 3.65 5.52
N LEU A 7 -2.02 3.55 5.20
CA LEU A 7 -2.99 2.74 5.96
C LEU A 7 -3.07 1.35 5.34
N LYS A 8 -2.69 0.33 6.12
CA LYS A 8 -2.61 -1.08 5.68
C LYS A 8 -3.67 -1.93 6.36
N LEU A 9 -4.48 -2.65 5.57
CA LEU A 9 -5.44 -3.63 6.08
C LEU A 9 -4.75 -4.98 6.31
N PHE A 10 -4.64 -5.37 7.58
CA PHE A 10 -3.66 -6.33 8.11
C PHE A 10 -3.80 -7.79 7.63
N LYS A 11 -4.99 -8.25 7.20
CA LYS A 11 -5.19 -9.67 6.84
C LYS A 11 -4.92 -10.00 5.37
N ILE A 12 -5.13 -9.05 4.47
CA ILE A 12 -5.17 -9.31 3.02
C ILE A 12 -3.92 -8.77 2.31
N LYS A 13 -3.01 -8.12 3.06
CA LYS A 13 -1.92 -7.29 2.50
C LYS A 13 -2.42 -6.24 1.51
N TRP A 14 -3.71 -5.91 1.53
CA TRP A 14 -4.27 -4.85 0.72
C TRP A 14 -3.65 -3.53 1.15
N ALA A 15 -2.94 -2.91 0.21
CA ALA A 15 -2.21 -1.69 0.45
C ALA A 15 -2.95 -0.50 -0.15
N VAL A 16 -2.94 0.61 0.57
CA VAL A 16 -3.52 1.89 0.13
C VAL A 16 -2.51 3.00 0.42
N ALA A 17 -2.37 3.92 -0.52
CA ALA A 17 -1.44 5.04 -0.47
C ALA A 17 -2.11 6.30 -1.01
N PHE A 18 -1.74 7.45 -0.46
CA PHE A 18 -2.26 8.76 -0.86
C PHE A 18 -1.12 9.76 -0.86
N ALA A 19 -1.06 10.60 -1.91
CA ALA A 19 -0.25 11.81 -1.89
C ALA A 19 -0.96 12.85 -1.01
N ILE A 20 -0.25 13.38 -0.01
CA ILE A 20 -0.73 14.46 0.84
C ILE A 20 0.39 15.49 1.00
N GLU A 21 0.04 16.76 0.82
CA GLU A 21 1.00 17.87 0.97
C GLU A 21 1.43 18.07 2.43
N ASN A 22 0.53 17.77 3.38
CA ASN A 22 0.82 17.85 4.80
C ASN A 22 0.08 16.76 5.59
N ILE A 23 0.66 16.41 6.74
CA ILE A 23 0.29 15.23 7.53
C ILE A 23 -0.48 15.68 8.76
N GLU A 24 -1.57 16.40 8.51
CA GLU A 24 -2.45 16.87 9.56
C GLU A 24 -3.43 15.77 10.00
N ALA A 25 -3.69 15.70 11.30
CA ALA A 25 -4.65 14.75 11.88
C ALA A 25 -6.02 14.77 11.18
N LYS A 26 -6.53 15.96 10.83
CA LYS A 26 -7.82 16.13 10.15
C LYS A 26 -7.83 15.52 8.75
N LYS A 27 -6.76 15.71 7.97
CA LYS A 27 -6.63 15.12 6.63
C LYS A 27 -6.52 13.59 6.73
N VAL A 28 -5.69 13.10 7.64
CA VAL A 28 -5.52 11.65 7.87
C VAL A 28 -6.83 11.00 8.32
N ALA A 29 -7.57 11.64 9.24
CA ALA A 29 -8.89 11.17 9.68
C ALA A 29 -9.90 11.12 8.53
N LYS A 30 -9.94 12.17 7.69
CA LYS A 30 -10.82 12.22 6.52
C LYS A 30 -10.51 11.08 5.55
N ILE A 31 -9.24 10.88 5.20
CA ILE A 31 -8.80 9.80 4.32
C ILE A 31 -9.16 8.43 4.93
N PHE A 32 -8.87 8.23 6.21
CA PHE A 32 -9.19 6.98 6.88
C PHE A 32 -10.67 6.63 6.80
N ILE A 33 -11.56 7.59 7.06
CA ILE A 33 -13.00 7.36 6.94
C ILE A 33 -13.39 7.13 5.48
N GLN A 34 -13.04 8.06 4.58
CA GLN A 34 -13.51 8.08 3.20
C GLN A 34 -12.96 6.96 2.33
N GLU A 35 -11.79 6.43 2.65
CA GLU A 35 -11.11 5.46 1.78
C GLU A 35 -10.94 4.09 2.41
N ILE A 36 -10.92 4.00 3.74
CA ILE A 36 -10.82 2.72 4.43
C ILE A 36 -12.19 2.29 4.95
N VAL A 37 -12.84 3.12 5.77
CA VAL A 37 -14.09 2.73 6.45
C VAL A 37 -15.25 2.55 5.46
N THR A 38 -15.45 3.48 4.54
CA THR A 38 -16.52 3.40 3.52
C THR A 38 -16.35 2.23 2.54
N ARG A 39 -15.10 1.84 2.25
CA ARG A 39 -14.79 0.79 1.27
C ARG A 39 -14.65 -0.60 1.88
N HIS A 40 -14.20 -0.68 3.13
CA HIS A 40 -13.81 -1.93 3.77
C HIS A 40 -14.45 -2.16 5.13
N SER A 41 -15.40 -1.30 5.55
CA SER A 41 -15.98 -1.23 6.89
C SER A 41 -15.00 -0.78 7.98
N ALA A 42 -15.53 -0.45 9.16
CA ALA A 42 -14.73 -0.04 10.30
C ALA A 42 -13.82 -1.21 10.76
N PRO A 43 -12.51 -0.99 10.93
CA PRO A 43 -11.61 -2.06 11.33
C PRO A 43 -11.78 -2.40 12.81
N GLY A 44 -11.69 -3.69 13.15
CA GLY A 44 -11.68 -4.11 14.56
C GLY A 44 -10.40 -3.68 15.31
N LYS A 45 -9.28 -3.48 14.59
CA LYS A 45 -8.01 -3.01 15.15
C LYS A 45 -7.34 -2.02 14.19
N LEU A 46 -6.83 -0.92 14.73
CA LEU A 46 -6.00 0.04 14.00
C LEU A 46 -4.61 0.06 14.61
N LEU A 47 -3.61 -0.42 13.88
CA LEU A 47 -2.21 -0.38 14.32
C LEU A 47 -1.47 0.74 13.59
N SER A 48 -0.93 1.69 14.35
CA SER A 48 -0.15 2.82 13.83
C SER A 48 1.18 2.96 14.55
N ASP A 49 2.09 3.73 13.97
CA ASP A 49 3.22 4.28 14.73
C ASP A 49 2.76 5.38 15.71
N GLN A 50 3.72 6.01 16.38
CA GLN A 50 3.50 7.10 17.33
C GLN A 50 3.49 8.49 16.65
N GLY A 51 3.29 8.57 15.33
CA GLY A 51 3.14 9.83 14.61
C GLY A 51 2.04 10.71 15.21
N ARG A 52 2.28 12.02 15.32
CA ARG A 52 1.38 12.98 15.99
C ARG A 52 -0.05 12.94 15.42
N GLN A 53 -0.17 12.77 14.10
CA GLN A 53 -1.42 12.62 13.37
C GLN A 53 -2.26 11.45 13.91
N PHE A 54 -1.63 10.31 14.18
CA PHE A 54 -2.28 9.10 14.69
C PHE A 54 -2.48 9.14 16.20
N MET A 55 -1.70 9.96 16.92
CA MET A 55 -1.87 10.14 18.37
C MET A 55 -2.86 11.25 18.74
N SER A 56 -3.39 11.97 17.74
CA SER A 56 -4.34 13.06 17.92
C SER A 56 -5.63 12.63 18.61
N LYS A 57 -6.25 13.56 19.35
CA LYS A 57 -7.56 13.35 20.00
C LYS A 57 -8.63 12.93 18.99
N LEU A 58 -8.62 13.56 17.81
CA LEU A 58 -9.55 13.27 16.72
C LEU A 58 -9.52 11.79 16.31
N ILE A 59 -8.33 11.23 16.07
CA ILE A 59 -8.20 9.81 15.69
C ILE A 59 -8.65 8.89 16.82
N LYS A 60 -8.40 9.25 18.08
CA LYS A 60 -8.87 8.48 19.25
C LYS A 60 -10.40 8.45 19.32
N GLU A 61 -11.05 9.62 19.24
CA GLU A 61 -12.52 9.73 19.28
C GLU A 61 -13.18 8.97 18.13
N ILE A 62 -12.60 9.04 16.92
CA ILE A 62 -13.09 8.26 15.76
C ILE A 62 -12.99 6.75 16.04
N CYS A 63 -11.86 6.28 16.59
CA CYS A 63 -11.69 4.86 16.92
C CYS A 63 -12.66 4.42 18.03
N GLU A 64 -12.89 5.25 19.04
CA GLU A 64 -13.84 4.99 20.12
C GLU A 64 -15.28 4.86 19.58
N TYR A 65 -15.70 5.80 18.74
CA TYR A 65 -17.03 5.78 18.11
C TYR A 65 -17.26 4.50 17.29
N MET A 66 -16.23 4.06 16.55
CA MET A 66 -16.29 2.84 15.74
C MET A 66 -16.02 1.55 16.53
N LYS A 67 -15.74 1.64 17.84
CA LYS A 67 -15.27 0.51 18.67
C LYS A 67 -14.04 -0.18 18.08
N THR A 68 -13.19 0.57 17.39
CA THR A 68 -11.91 0.12 16.85
C THR A 68 -10.86 0.13 17.95
N ASN A 69 -10.23 -1.02 18.20
CA ASN A 69 -9.12 -1.09 19.15
C ASN A 69 -7.86 -0.47 18.52
N LYS A 70 -7.49 0.73 18.98
CA LYS A 70 -6.28 1.41 18.52
C LYS A 70 -5.05 0.88 19.26
N LEU A 71 -4.10 0.39 18.49
CA LEU A 71 -2.80 -0.07 18.93
C LEU A 71 -1.73 0.88 18.40
N SER A 72 -0.77 1.27 19.24
CA SER A 72 0.40 2.02 18.81
C SER A 72 1.64 1.16 18.97
N THR A 73 2.54 1.15 17.98
CA THR A 73 3.83 0.48 18.14
C THR A 73 4.66 1.20 19.20
N THR A 74 5.45 0.46 19.97
CA THR A 74 6.53 1.08 20.75
C THR A 74 7.65 1.52 19.80
N PRO A 75 8.49 2.49 20.20
CA PRO A 75 9.74 2.75 19.48
C PRO A 75 10.55 1.44 19.43
N TYR A 76 11.04 1.08 18.24
CA TYR A 76 11.76 -0.18 17.97
C TYR A 76 10.93 -1.48 18.08
N HIS A 77 9.90 -1.63 17.25
CA HIS A 77 9.28 -2.93 16.95
C HIS A 77 9.53 -3.39 15.49
N PRO A 78 10.68 -4.03 15.20
CA PRO A 78 11.07 -4.44 13.84
C PRO A 78 10.08 -5.40 13.16
N LYS A 79 9.42 -6.28 13.94
CA LYS A 79 8.44 -7.24 13.38
C LYS A 79 7.18 -6.56 12.86
N THR A 80 6.70 -5.53 13.55
CA THR A 80 5.48 -4.82 13.20
C THR A 80 5.72 -3.83 12.09
N ASN A 81 6.83 -3.09 12.15
CA ASN A 81 7.18 -2.10 11.13
C ASN A 81 7.75 -2.73 9.86
N GLY A 82 8.42 -3.88 9.94
CA GLY A 82 9.10 -4.48 8.80
C GLY A 82 8.19 -4.85 7.63
N LEU A 83 6.90 -5.12 7.86
CA LEU A 83 5.94 -5.34 6.77
C LEU A 83 5.51 -4.05 6.08
N THR A 84 5.45 -2.94 6.81
CA THR A 84 5.15 -1.62 6.26
C THR A 84 6.38 -1.06 5.57
N GLU A 85 7.57 -1.17 6.17
CA GLU A 85 8.85 -0.76 5.58
C GLU A 85 9.12 -1.47 4.25
N ARG A 86 8.92 -2.79 4.19
CA ARG A 86 9.06 -3.55 2.93
C ARG A 86 8.09 -3.06 1.85
N PHE A 87 6.83 -2.83 2.23
CA PHE A 87 5.84 -2.31 1.30
C PHE A 87 6.23 -0.93 0.79
N ASN A 88 6.61 -0.02 1.69
CA ASN A 88 7.03 1.34 1.35
C ASN A 88 8.22 1.31 0.40
N LYS A 89 9.21 0.44 0.67
CA LYS A 89 10.36 0.25 -0.22
C LYS A 89 9.93 -0.17 -1.61
N THR A 90 9.10 -1.22 -1.73
CA THR A 90 8.59 -1.69 -3.02
C THR A 90 7.80 -0.60 -3.74
N LEU A 91 6.94 0.13 -3.03
CA LEU A 91 6.15 1.21 -3.63
C LEU A 91 7.05 2.34 -4.15
N CYS A 92 8.05 2.77 -3.37
CA CYS A 92 9.00 3.79 -3.81
C CYS A 92 9.83 3.33 -5.01
N GLN A 93 10.21 2.05 -5.08
CA GLN A 93 10.92 1.50 -6.24
C GLN A 93 10.05 1.55 -7.51
N ILE A 94 8.79 1.13 -7.41
CA ILE A 94 7.84 1.21 -8.52
C ILE A 94 7.66 2.66 -8.95
N LEU A 95 7.39 3.57 -8.02
CA LEU A 95 7.19 4.98 -8.34
C LEU A 95 8.42 5.59 -9.01
N ALA A 96 9.61 5.33 -8.47
CA ALA A 96 10.87 5.87 -9.02
C ALA A 96 11.15 5.41 -10.45
N SER A 97 10.67 4.22 -10.84
CA SER A 97 10.81 3.69 -12.20
C SER A 97 9.87 4.33 -13.22
N TYR A 98 8.82 5.02 -12.76
CA TYR A 98 7.78 5.65 -13.61
C TYR A 98 7.86 7.16 -13.65
N SER A 99 8.18 7.77 -12.52
CA SER A 99 8.30 9.21 -12.45
C SER A 99 9.47 9.69 -13.31
N ASN A 100 9.37 10.94 -13.77
CA ASN A 100 10.41 11.59 -14.55
C ASN A 100 11.76 11.64 -13.80
N GLU A 101 12.82 12.05 -14.49
CA GLU A 101 14.18 12.14 -13.92
C GLU A 101 14.23 13.03 -12.67
N HIS A 102 13.37 14.05 -12.59
CA HIS A 102 13.27 14.96 -11.46
C HIS A 102 12.32 14.49 -10.36
N GLN A 103 11.64 13.35 -10.55
CA GLN A 103 10.70 12.73 -9.63
C GLN A 103 9.59 13.70 -9.19
N SER A 104 9.13 14.59 -10.09
CA SER A 104 8.15 15.64 -9.77
C SER A 104 6.69 15.22 -10.02
N ASP A 105 6.48 14.14 -10.75
CA ASP A 105 5.17 13.60 -11.19
C ASP A 105 4.84 12.24 -10.54
N TRP A 106 5.59 11.84 -9.51
CA TRP A 106 5.44 10.54 -8.85
C TRP A 106 4.02 10.30 -8.31
N ASP A 107 3.32 11.35 -7.90
CA ASP A 107 1.99 11.29 -7.32
C ASP A 107 0.91 10.90 -8.35
N GLU A 108 1.12 11.21 -9.63
CA GLU A 108 0.26 10.79 -10.74
C GLU A 108 0.25 9.25 -10.89
N TYR A 109 1.36 8.60 -10.53
CA TYR A 109 1.54 7.15 -10.68
C TYR A 109 1.19 6.32 -9.45
N ILE A 110 0.72 6.92 -8.34
CA ILE A 110 0.40 6.18 -7.11
C ILE A 110 -0.61 5.06 -7.34
N ASN A 111 -1.68 5.35 -8.09
CA ASN A 111 -2.72 4.36 -8.33
C ASN A 111 -2.24 3.22 -9.23
N VAL A 112 -1.39 3.52 -10.20
CA VAL A 112 -0.73 2.54 -11.08
C VAL A 112 0.16 1.62 -10.25
N ALA A 113 1.01 2.22 -9.41
CA ALA A 113 1.93 1.49 -8.54
C ALA A 113 1.19 0.60 -7.51
N LEU A 114 0.12 1.12 -6.91
CA LEU A 114 -0.75 0.36 -6.01
C LEU A 114 -1.43 -0.80 -6.74
N PHE A 115 -1.94 -0.59 -7.96
CA PHE A 115 -2.58 -1.65 -8.73
C PHE A 115 -1.59 -2.76 -9.04
N ALA A 116 -0.39 -2.43 -9.53
CA ALA A 116 0.67 -3.39 -9.78
C ALA A 116 1.02 -4.21 -8.52
N TYR A 117 1.14 -3.55 -7.36
CA TYR A 117 1.35 -4.25 -6.09
C TYR A 117 0.19 -5.20 -5.73
N ARG A 118 -1.06 -4.75 -5.91
CA ARG A 118 -2.27 -5.51 -5.56
C ARG A 118 -2.53 -6.70 -6.48
N VAL A 119 -2.07 -6.65 -7.72
CA VAL A 119 -2.18 -7.78 -8.66
C VAL A 119 -0.94 -8.68 -8.64
N SER A 120 0.15 -8.28 -7.97
CA SER A 120 1.36 -9.11 -7.86
C SER A 120 1.18 -10.23 -6.84
N GLN A 121 1.59 -11.44 -7.23
CA GLN A 121 1.49 -12.62 -6.37
C GLN A 121 2.37 -12.47 -5.13
N GLN A 122 1.81 -12.82 -3.97
CA GLN A 122 2.53 -12.76 -2.71
C GLN A 122 3.06 -14.15 -2.38
N GLU A 123 4.36 -14.28 -2.19
CA GLU A 123 5.00 -15.59 -2.01
C GLU A 123 4.41 -16.46 -0.88
N LYS A 124 4.07 -15.84 0.26
CA LYS A 124 3.51 -16.60 1.39
C LYS A 124 2.11 -17.15 1.15
N THR A 125 1.30 -16.47 0.33
CA THR A 125 -0.11 -16.83 0.14
C THR A 125 -0.37 -17.45 -1.23
N LEU A 126 0.61 -17.38 -2.14
CA LEU A 126 0.50 -17.77 -3.55
C LEU A 126 -0.73 -17.19 -4.26
N LYS A 127 -1.22 -16.06 -3.72
CA LYS A 127 -2.40 -15.32 -4.18
C LYS A 127 -2.07 -13.84 -4.17
N THR A 128 -2.68 -13.12 -5.07
CA THR A 128 -2.59 -11.66 -5.15
C THR A 128 -3.49 -11.01 -4.09
N PRO A 129 -3.16 -9.83 -3.54
CA PRO A 129 -4.06 -9.08 -2.67
C PRO A 129 -5.44 -8.84 -3.31
N PHE A 130 -5.48 -8.67 -4.63
CA PHE A 130 -6.72 -8.54 -5.40
C PHE A 130 -7.60 -9.79 -5.31
N GLU A 131 -7.03 -10.98 -5.55
CA GLU A 131 -7.77 -12.25 -5.47
C GLU A 131 -8.27 -12.53 -4.07
N VAL A 132 -7.47 -12.21 -3.05
CA VAL A 132 -7.87 -12.41 -1.65
C VAL A 132 -9.01 -11.46 -1.26
N LEU A 133 -9.03 -10.22 -1.78
CA LEU A 133 -10.07 -9.26 -1.48
C LEU A 133 -11.36 -9.50 -2.28
N TYR A 134 -11.25 -9.75 -3.58
CA TYR A 134 -12.40 -9.81 -4.50
C TYR A 134 -12.84 -11.23 -4.86
N GLY A 135 -12.10 -12.26 -4.44
CA GLY A 135 -12.42 -13.65 -4.75
C GLY A 135 -12.29 -14.03 -6.23
N ARG A 136 -11.65 -13.19 -7.04
CA ARG A 136 -11.47 -13.41 -8.49
C ARG A 136 -10.10 -12.92 -8.97
N THR A 137 -9.61 -13.51 -10.04
CA THR A 137 -8.37 -13.07 -10.70
C THR A 137 -8.59 -11.71 -11.37
N PRO A 138 -7.64 -10.76 -11.24
CA PRO A 138 -7.72 -9.49 -11.94
C PRO A 138 -7.63 -9.72 -13.46
N ARG A 139 -8.44 -9.01 -14.23
CA ARG A 139 -8.29 -8.94 -15.69
C ARG A 139 -7.36 -7.78 -16.01
N LEU A 140 -6.19 -8.06 -16.58
CA LEU A 140 -5.17 -7.04 -16.85
C LEU A 140 -5.43 -6.35 -18.19
N PRO A 141 -5.07 -5.05 -18.34
CA PRO A 141 -5.21 -4.36 -19.62
C PRO A 141 -4.54 -5.09 -20.80
N THR A 142 -3.39 -5.72 -20.52
CA THR A 142 -2.61 -6.56 -21.45
C THR A 142 -3.38 -7.76 -21.99
N GLU A 143 -4.37 -8.27 -21.24
CA GLU A 143 -5.21 -9.40 -21.62
C GLU A 143 -6.44 -8.97 -22.43
N VAL A 144 -6.84 -7.70 -22.32
CA VAL A 144 -8.06 -7.18 -22.97
C VAL A 144 -7.77 -6.71 -24.38
N ASP A 145 -6.60 -6.11 -24.61
CA ASP A 145 -6.21 -5.62 -25.91
C ASP A 145 -4.71 -5.83 -26.15
N LYS A 146 -4.39 -6.82 -26.99
CA LYS A 146 -3.01 -7.13 -27.39
C LYS A 146 -2.38 -6.03 -28.27
N ASN A 147 -3.21 -5.12 -28.80
CA ASN A 147 -2.83 -4.01 -29.68
C ASN A 147 -3.03 -2.64 -29.02
N ALA A 148 -3.42 -2.58 -27.74
CA ALA A 148 -3.49 -1.32 -27.01
C ALA A 148 -2.09 -0.77 -26.80
N ASP A 149 -1.64 0.09 -27.71
CA ASP A 149 -0.43 0.93 -27.58
C ASP A 149 -0.54 1.97 -26.42
N ILE A 150 -1.53 1.84 -25.55
CA ILE A 150 -1.80 2.76 -24.44
C ILE A 150 -0.92 2.39 -23.24
N GLN A 151 0.36 2.76 -23.25
CA GLN A 151 1.25 2.68 -22.08
C GLN A 151 1.41 1.27 -21.44
N VAL A 152 0.82 0.24 -22.05
CA VAL A 152 0.81 -1.16 -21.59
C VAL A 152 2.21 -1.76 -21.58
N LYS A 153 3.09 -1.29 -22.48
CA LYS A 153 4.50 -1.69 -22.54
C LYS A 153 5.27 -1.37 -21.25
N ASN A 154 4.92 -0.28 -20.56
CA ASN A 154 5.47 0.01 -19.22
C ASN A 154 4.86 -0.91 -18.16
N PHE A 155 3.56 -1.22 -18.26
CA PHE A 155 2.87 -2.10 -17.31
C PHE A 155 3.39 -3.55 -17.34
N ASP A 156 3.66 -4.10 -18.52
CA ASP A 156 4.26 -5.42 -18.70
C ASP A 156 5.70 -5.49 -18.19
N LYS A 157 6.49 -4.43 -18.45
CA LYS A 157 7.84 -4.28 -17.90
C LYS A 157 7.79 -4.20 -16.37
N LEU A 158 6.88 -3.40 -15.81
CA LEU A 158 6.62 -3.29 -14.38
C LEU A 158 6.18 -4.61 -13.75
N TRP A 159 5.30 -5.35 -14.42
CA TRP A 159 4.88 -6.67 -13.97
C TRP A 159 6.06 -7.62 -13.90
N LYS A 160 6.88 -7.67 -14.94
CA LYS A 160 8.08 -8.53 -14.99
C LYS A 160 9.12 -8.12 -13.94
N GLU A 161 9.44 -6.84 -13.85
CA GLU A 161 10.43 -6.30 -12.90
C GLU A 161 9.97 -6.44 -11.45
N THR A 162 8.70 -6.11 -11.14
CA THR A 162 8.14 -6.26 -9.78
C THR A 162 8.02 -7.74 -9.39
N SER A 163 7.61 -8.62 -10.31
CA SER A 163 7.53 -10.07 -10.07
C SER A 163 8.90 -10.68 -9.81
N GLU A 164 9.93 -10.25 -10.55
CA GLU A 164 11.31 -10.67 -10.31
C GLU A 164 11.89 -10.12 -9.00
N GLU A 165 11.63 -8.85 -8.68
CA GLU A 165 12.20 -8.20 -7.50
C GLU A 165 11.54 -8.66 -6.21
N THR A 166 10.22 -8.92 -6.24
CA THR A 166 9.52 -9.59 -5.12
C THR A 166 10.06 -11.00 -4.89
N SER A 167 10.30 -11.78 -5.96
CA SER A 167 10.91 -13.12 -5.91
C SER A 167 12.35 -13.12 -5.33
N LYS A 168 13.17 -12.13 -5.71
CA LYS A 168 14.56 -11.98 -5.23
C LYS A 168 14.64 -11.55 -3.76
N ILE A 169 13.75 -10.66 -3.31
CA ILE A 169 13.75 -10.13 -1.94
C ILE A 169 13.34 -11.19 -0.91
N THR A 170 12.39 -12.06 -1.24
CA THR A 170 11.93 -13.07 -0.28
C THR A 170 12.86 -14.28 -0.19
N THR A 171 13.54 -14.66 -1.28
CA THR A 171 14.60 -15.69 -1.26
C THR A 171 15.74 -15.32 -0.29
N ARG A 172 16.02 -14.02 -0.12
CA ARG A 172 17.03 -13.50 0.81
C ARG A 172 16.58 -13.52 2.28
N SER A 173 15.28 -13.62 2.56
CA SER A 173 14.70 -13.68 3.91
C SER A 173 14.59 -15.11 4.49
N ILE A 174 14.87 -16.14 3.68
CA ILE A 174 14.85 -17.57 4.09
C ILE A 174 16.27 -18.07 4.42
N ARG A 175 17.33 -17.35 4.02
CA ARG A 175 18.74 -17.68 4.29
C ARG A 175 19.32 -16.99 5.55
N LYS A 176 18.48 -16.49 6.46
CA LYS A 176 18.90 -15.95 7.77
C LYS A 176 18.02 -16.48 8.88
#